data_AF-A0A2C1D3P2-F1
#
_entry.id   AF-A0A2C1D3P2-F1
#
_cell.length_a   1.000
_cell.length_b   1.000
_cell.length_c   1.000
_cell.angle_alpha   90.00
_cell.angle_beta   90.00
_cell.angle_gamma   90.00
#
_symmetry.space_group_name_H-M   'P 1'
#
loop_
_entity.id
_entity.type
_entity.pdbx_description
1 polymer ?
#
loop_
_entity_poly.entity_id
_entity_poly.type
_entity_poly.pdbx_seq_one_letter_code
_entity_poly.pdbx_strand_id
1 'polypeptide(L)'
;STEIELIPTDLHANVPHIGSASDLREGAVKAEQHVQKLLKQSTCTTDELHAYLNNFDSKLAEEFKKTGQWPEEVQIPKNSDVLRADGYIDWGQVPNGGYVVNKDGKVMKDKYTLKIGEVIDRYGPSNGTYTSPVVNGKPYSYGERALPYLEDVSKYHQYEVVGDFSNIKTYIDNCSDPTLKAQVDAAIQKYYCGDYSKLKAQIGEIAPGFGTIKGGTQIQLPLTVEQLEGLKLLKQIK
;
A
#
# COMPACT_ATOMS: atom_id res chain seq x y z
N SER A 1 -37.96 -28.78 51.15
CA SER A 1 -36.83 -29.16 50.28
C SER A 1 -36.97 -28.38 48.99
N THR A 2 -36.09 -27.40 48.81
CA THR A 2 -36.06 -26.49 47.67
C THR A 2 -34.61 -26.52 47.21
N GLU A 3 -34.35 -27.18 46.09
CA GLU A 3 -33.01 -27.28 45.50
C GLU A 3 -32.71 -25.99 44.72
N ILE A 4 -31.58 -25.39 45.03
CA ILE A 4 -30.97 -24.28 44.30
C ILE A 4 -30.07 -24.91 43.24
N GLU A 5 -30.45 -24.81 41.97
CA GLU A 5 -29.57 -25.17 40.86
C GLU A 5 -28.45 -24.13 40.71
N LEU A 6 -27.22 -24.61 40.85
CA LEU A 6 -25.99 -23.85 40.63
C LEU A 6 -25.76 -23.70 39.11
N ILE A 7 -25.64 -22.45 38.67
CA ILE A 7 -25.27 -22.08 37.31
C ILE A 7 -23.80 -22.46 37.07
N PRO A 8 -23.45 -23.22 36.01
CA PRO A 8 -22.04 -23.45 35.67
C PRO A 8 -21.42 -22.19 35.07
N THR A 9 -20.45 -21.62 35.79
CA THR A 9 -19.50 -20.63 35.27
C THR A 9 -18.45 -21.32 34.42
N ASP A 10 -18.56 -21.20 33.10
CA ASP A 10 -17.43 -21.37 32.17
C ASP A 10 -17.55 -20.36 31.02
N LEU A 11 -17.32 -19.08 31.35
CA LEU A 11 -16.95 -18.05 30.38
C LEU A 11 -15.42 -18.04 30.28
N HIS A 12 -14.83 -18.96 29.52
CA HIS A 12 -13.46 -18.77 29.04
C HIS A 12 -13.50 -17.72 27.93
N ALA A 13 -13.32 -16.46 28.34
CA ALA A 13 -13.00 -15.37 27.43
C ALA A 13 -11.75 -15.75 26.63
N ASN A 14 -11.91 -15.89 25.32
CA ASN A 14 -10.80 -16.07 24.39
C ASN A 14 -10.10 -14.71 24.25
N VAL A 15 -9.24 -14.38 25.21
CA VAL A 15 -8.36 -13.22 25.15
C VAL A 15 -7.34 -13.51 24.04
N PRO A 16 -7.22 -12.68 23.00
CA PRO A 16 -6.20 -12.89 21.98
C PRO A 16 -4.83 -12.90 22.67
N HIS A 17 -4.08 -13.98 22.45
CA HIS A 17 -2.73 -14.13 23.00
C HIS A 17 -1.85 -13.02 22.40
N ILE A 18 -1.65 -11.96 23.17
CA ILE A 18 -0.63 -10.97 22.88
C ILE A 18 0.71 -11.71 23.07
N GLY A 19 1.52 -11.80 22.01
CA GLY A 19 2.77 -12.57 22.01
C GLY A 19 3.69 -12.16 23.17
N SER A 20 4.53 -13.09 23.64
CA SER A 20 5.41 -12.81 24.77
C SER A 20 6.42 -11.71 24.43
N ALA A 21 6.94 -11.01 25.44
CA ALA A 21 7.98 -9.97 25.23
C ALA A 21 9.24 -10.52 24.53
N SER A 22 9.55 -11.81 24.70
CA SER A 22 10.61 -12.50 23.96
C SER A 22 10.28 -12.68 22.49
N ASP A 23 9.04 -13.06 22.15
CA ASP A 23 8.61 -13.25 20.75
C ASP A 23 8.60 -11.91 20.00
N LEU A 24 8.12 -10.85 20.67
CA LEU A 24 8.14 -9.49 20.13
C LEU A 24 9.57 -9.00 19.88
N ARG A 25 10.50 -9.29 20.81
CA ARG A 25 11.92 -8.94 20.66
C ARG A 25 12.58 -9.72 19.53
N GLU A 26 12.32 -11.01 19.42
CA GLU A 26 12.88 -11.84 18.35
C GLU A 26 12.35 -11.43 16.97
N GLY A 27 11.06 -11.10 16.87
CA GLY A 27 10.45 -10.55 15.66
C GLY A 27 11.10 -9.24 15.21
N ALA A 28 11.28 -8.30 16.15
CA ALA A 28 11.93 -7.01 15.87
C ALA A 28 13.37 -7.19 15.36
N VAL A 29 14.16 -8.08 15.97
CA VAL A 29 15.52 -8.37 15.52
C VAL A 29 15.55 -8.96 14.10
N LYS A 30 14.60 -9.85 13.76
CA LYS A 30 14.51 -10.42 12.40
C LYS A 30 14.12 -9.37 11.36
N ALA A 31 13.17 -8.49 11.68
CA ALA A 31 12.77 -7.40 10.80
C ALA A 31 13.94 -6.44 10.53
N GLU A 32 14.65 -6.03 11.58
CA GLU A 32 15.84 -5.18 11.46
C GLU A 32 16.92 -5.83 10.59
N GLN A 33 17.22 -7.11 10.81
CA GLN A 33 18.20 -7.85 10.01
C GLN A 33 17.80 -7.96 8.53
N HIS A 34 16.50 -8.17 8.24
CA HIS A 34 15.97 -8.20 6.88
C HIS A 34 16.16 -6.86 6.17
N VAL A 35 15.72 -5.77 6.81
CA VAL A 35 15.84 -4.41 6.25
C VAL A 35 17.30 -4.03 6.01
N GLN A 36 18.21 -4.34 6.94
CA GLN A 36 19.64 -4.08 6.78
C GLN A 36 20.28 -4.90 5.66
N LYS A 37 19.84 -6.15 5.47
CA LYS A 37 20.28 -6.96 4.33
C LYS A 37 19.78 -6.39 3.01
N LEU A 38 18.54 -5.89 2.98
CA LEU A 38 17.95 -5.29 1.80
C LEU A 38 18.65 -3.96 1.45
N LEU A 39 18.93 -3.12 2.44
CA LEU A 39 19.62 -1.84 2.26
C LEU A 39 20.96 -1.99 1.51
N LYS A 40 21.72 -3.05 1.80
CA LYS A 40 22.99 -3.36 1.12
C LYS A 40 22.84 -3.68 -0.37
N GLN A 41 21.64 -3.93 -0.85
CA GLN A 41 21.35 -4.15 -2.26
C GLN A 41 21.08 -2.84 -3.01
N SER A 42 20.78 -1.76 -2.28
CA SER A 42 20.66 -0.44 -2.89
C SER A 42 22.04 0.05 -3.30
N THR A 43 22.13 0.65 -4.47
CA THR A 43 23.35 1.32 -4.92
C THR A 43 23.32 2.83 -4.69
N CYS A 44 22.31 3.35 -3.99
CA CYS A 44 22.29 4.74 -3.56
C CYS A 44 23.43 5.00 -2.57
N THR A 45 23.99 6.19 -2.64
CA THR A 45 24.92 6.71 -1.63
C THR A 45 24.19 6.99 -0.31
N THR A 46 24.95 7.02 0.80
CA THR A 46 24.39 7.40 2.11
C THR A 46 23.76 8.79 2.09
N ASP A 47 24.34 9.74 1.35
CA ASP A 47 23.80 11.10 1.24
C ASP A 47 22.48 11.14 0.46
N GLU A 48 22.34 10.36 -0.61
CA GLU A 48 21.08 10.22 -1.34
C GLU A 48 19.99 9.58 -0.49
N LEU A 49 20.34 8.53 0.26
CA LEU A 49 19.44 7.85 1.19
C LEU A 49 19.00 8.77 2.34
N HIS A 50 19.91 9.59 2.88
CA HIS A 50 19.59 10.62 3.88
C HIS A 50 18.67 11.69 3.30
N ALA A 51 18.98 12.23 2.12
CA ALA A 51 18.13 13.22 1.45
C ALA A 51 16.73 12.68 1.16
N TYR A 52 16.64 11.42 0.71
CA TYR A 52 15.37 10.73 0.51
C TYR A 52 14.57 10.64 1.81
N LEU A 53 15.16 10.13 2.90
CA LEU A 53 14.48 10.06 4.20
C LEU A 53 14.06 11.43 4.72
N ASN A 54 14.86 12.47 4.48
CA ASN A 54 14.56 13.82 4.92
C ASN A 54 13.28 14.40 4.27
N ASN A 55 12.94 13.92 3.06
CA ASN A 55 11.68 14.25 2.40
C ASN A 55 10.46 13.54 3.00
N PHE A 56 10.66 12.44 3.74
CA PHE A 56 9.61 11.77 4.51
C PHE A 56 9.49 12.38 5.90
N ASP A 57 10.57 12.33 6.66
CA ASP A 57 10.68 12.88 8.01
C ASP A 57 12.17 13.12 8.33
N SER A 58 12.52 14.36 8.62
CA SER A 58 13.89 14.74 8.98
C SER A 58 14.44 13.96 10.18
N LYS A 59 13.58 13.52 11.11
CA LYS A 59 14.01 12.72 12.26
C LYS A 59 14.47 11.32 11.84
N LEU A 60 13.77 10.69 10.89
CA LEU A 60 14.17 9.41 10.34
C LEU A 60 15.51 9.53 9.61
N ALA A 61 15.71 10.63 8.88
CA ALA A 61 16.97 10.91 8.21
C ALA A 61 18.13 11.04 9.20
N GLU A 62 17.96 11.84 10.26
CA GLU A 62 18.99 12.02 11.28
C GLU A 62 19.28 10.73 12.07
N GLU A 63 18.26 9.92 12.36
CA GLU A 63 18.47 8.62 13.01
C GLU A 63 19.26 7.68 12.10
N PHE A 64 18.90 7.58 10.82
CA PHE A 64 19.65 6.79 9.84
C PHE A 64 21.12 7.25 9.74
N LYS A 65 21.37 8.56 9.72
CA LYS A 65 22.73 9.11 9.69
C LYS A 65 23.55 8.72 10.93
N LYS A 66 22.90 8.65 12.09
CA LYS A 66 23.53 8.34 13.37
C LYS A 66 23.81 6.84 13.55
N THR A 67 22.89 5.99 13.12
CA THR A 67 22.91 4.56 13.45
C THR A 67 23.13 3.63 12.26
N GLY A 68 22.93 4.12 11.04
CA GLY A 68 22.82 3.30 9.83
C GLY A 68 21.54 2.47 9.77
N GLN A 69 20.62 2.64 10.73
CA GLN A 69 19.37 1.89 10.76
C GLN A 69 18.35 2.51 9.80
N TRP A 70 17.88 1.71 8.85
CA TRP A 70 16.83 2.12 7.94
C TRP A 70 15.45 1.88 8.57
N PRO A 71 14.53 2.86 8.50
CA PRO A 71 13.18 2.72 9.06
C PRO A 71 12.39 1.64 8.32
N GLU A 72 11.79 0.72 9.08
CA GLU A 72 11.11 -0.45 8.53
C GLU A 72 9.96 -0.06 7.61
N GLU A 73 9.21 0.99 7.94
CA GLU A 73 8.03 1.45 7.20
C GLU A 73 8.35 2.10 5.86
N VAL A 74 9.59 2.51 5.62
CA VAL A 74 9.98 3.24 4.41
C VAL A 74 10.59 2.29 3.38
N GLN A 75 10.08 2.31 2.15
CA GLN A 75 10.65 1.54 1.05
C GLN A 75 12.02 2.10 0.64
N ILE A 76 12.97 1.21 0.36
CA ILE A 76 14.36 1.57 0.01
C ILE A 76 14.46 1.82 -1.50
N PRO A 77 14.88 3.02 -1.96
CA PRO A 77 15.18 3.27 -3.37
C PRO A 77 16.29 2.33 -3.88
N LYS A 78 16.15 1.78 -5.09
CA LYS A 78 17.07 0.72 -5.56
C LYS A 78 18.43 1.23 -6.03
N ASN A 79 18.50 2.45 -6.55
CA ASN A 79 19.73 3.07 -7.04
C ASN A 79 19.55 4.58 -7.22
N SER A 80 20.67 5.28 -7.45
CA SER A 80 20.69 6.73 -7.70
C SER A 80 19.81 7.15 -8.88
N ASP A 81 19.68 6.31 -9.92
CA ASP A 81 18.91 6.64 -11.12
C ASP A 81 17.42 6.83 -10.84
N VAL A 82 16.86 6.27 -9.75
CA VAL A 82 15.45 6.47 -9.39
C VAL A 82 15.20 7.73 -8.56
N LEU A 83 16.25 8.45 -8.17
CA LEU A 83 16.19 9.65 -7.34
C LEU A 83 16.53 10.88 -8.17
N ARG A 84 15.87 12.00 -7.83
CA ARG A 84 16.31 13.32 -8.25
C ARG A 84 17.40 13.83 -7.32
N ALA A 85 18.10 14.88 -7.74
CA ALA A 85 19.15 15.52 -6.94
C ALA A 85 18.67 16.03 -5.56
N ASP A 86 17.38 16.27 -5.38
CA ASP A 86 16.79 16.69 -4.10
C ASP A 86 16.23 15.53 -3.26
N GLY A 87 16.57 14.29 -3.61
CA GLY A 87 16.21 13.08 -2.84
C GLY A 87 14.77 12.59 -3.04
N TYR A 88 13.95 13.26 -3.85
CA TYR A 88 12.63 12.71 -4.21
C TYR A 88 12.76 11.61 -5.27
N ILE A 89 11.84 10.64 -5.26
CA ILE A 89 11.70 9.71 -6.39
C ILE A 89 11.45 10.47 -7.68
N ASP A 90 12.15 10.11 -8.74
CA ASP A 90 11.96 10.65 -10.08
C ASP A 90 10.75 10.01 -10.79
N TRP A 91 9.55 10.37 -10.32
CA TRP A 91 8.30 9.98 -10.97
C TRP A 91 8.17 10.47 -12.43
N GLY A 92 9.08 11.34 -12.89
CA GLY A 92 9.20 11.73 -14.29
C GLY A 92 9.53 10.57 -15.23
N GLN A 93 10.10 9.47 -14.71
CA GLN A 93 10.35 8.25 -15.49
C GLN A 93 9.09 7.46 -15.84
N VAL A 94 8.01 7.67 -15.09
CA VAL A 94 6.71 7.01 -15.29
C VAL A 94 5.57 8.05 -15.22
N PRO A 95 5.52 9.00 -16.18
CA PRO A 95 4.51 10.05 -16.17
C PRO A 95 3.10 9.49 -16.35
N ASN A 96 2.08 10.34 -16.26
CA ASN A 96 0.68 9.98 -16.48
C ASN A 96 0.13 8.90 -15.54
N GLY A 97 0.72 8.77 -14.34
CA GLY A 97 0.37 7.72 -13.38
C GLY A 97 0.96 6.36 -13.75
N GLY A 98 2.02 6.33 -14.56
CA GLY A 98 2.70 5.11 -14.97
C GLY A 98 1.92 4.24 -15.97
N TYR A 99 0.96 4.81 -16.69
CA TYR A 99 0.23 4.11 -17.74
C TYR A 99 0.90 4.27 -19.10
N VAL A 100 0.82 3.23 -19.94
CA VAL A 100 1.25 3.30 -21.35
C VAL A 100 0.54 4.44 -22.07
N VAL A 101 1.28 5.14 -22.94
CA VAL A 101 0.76 6.18 -23.83
C VAL A 101 0.85 5.68 -25.27
N ASN A 102 -0.21 5.82 -26.05
CA ASN A 102 -0.20 5.41 -27.45
C ASN A 102 0.57 6.43 -28.33
N LYS A 103 0.71 6.12 -29.62
CA LYS A 103 1.42 6.97 -30.59
C LYS A 103 0.82 8.37 -30.76
N ASP A 104 -0.46 8.55 -30.41
CA ASP A 104 -1.17 9.83 -30.50
C ASP A 104 -1.08 10.65 -29.21
N GLY A 105 -0.32 10.19 -28.20
CA GLY A 105 -0.22 10.86 -26.90
C GLY A 105 -1.38 10.57 -25.95
N LYS A 106 -2.27 9.64 -26.27
CA LYS A 106 -3.39 9.24 -25.40
C LYS A 106 -2.91 8.23 -24.35
N VAL A 107 -3.22 8.50 -23.08
CA VAL A 107 -3.01 7.56 -21.97
C VAL A 107 -3.95 6.36 -22.13
N MET A 108 -3.39 5.15 -22.13
CA MET A 108 -4.09 3.88 -22.35
C MET A 108 -4.59 3.30 -21.04
N LYS A 109 -5.70 3.85 -20.54
CA LYS A 109 -6.40 3.34 -19.37
C LYS A 109 -7.91 3.49 -19.51
N ASP A 110 -8.65 2.58 -18.91
CA ASP A 110 -10.11 2.52 -18.95
C ASP A 110 -10.72 2.61 -17.57
N LYS A 111 -11.99 3.04 -17.49
CA LYS A 111 -12.76 2.96 -16.25
C LYS A 111 -12.93 1.48 -15.87
N TYR A 112 -12.69 1.18 -14.60
CA TYR A 112 -12.81 -0.17 -14.06
C TYR A 112 -13.75 -0.19 -12.86
N THR A 113 -14.52 -1.26 -12.74
CA THR A 113 -15.38 -1.52 -11.57
C THR A 113 -15.05 -2.91 -11.06
N LEU A 114 -14.29 -2.95 -9.97
CA LEU A 114 -13.88 -4.19 -9.32
C LEU A 114 -15.11 -5.02 -8.94
N LYS A 115 -15.02 -6.34 -9.11
CA LYS A 115 -16.08 -7.28 -8.73
C LYS A 115 -15.78 -7.91 -7.38
N ILE A 116 -16.84 -8.16 -6.61
CA ILE A 116 -16.74 -8.90 -5.35
C ILE A 116 -16.09 -10.27 -5.65
N GLY A 117 -15.11 -10.64 -4.82
CA GLY A 117 -14.28 -11.84 -4.98
C GLY A 117 -13.04 -11.64 -5.86
N GLU A 118 -12.88 -10.50 -6.54
CA GLU A 118 -11.60 -10.20 -7.20
C GLU A 118 -10.49 -10.00 -6.16
N VAL A 119 -9.28 -10.42 -6.51
CA VAL A 119 -8.09 -10.22 -5.68
C VAL A 119 -7.15 -9.24 -6.37
N ILE A 120 -6.70 -8.26 -5.61
CA ILE A 120 -5.68 -7.29 -6.02
C ILE A 120 -4.51 -7.33 -5.05
N ASP A 121 -3.34 -6.91 -5.49
CA ASP A 121 -2.14 -6.84 -4.67
C ASP A 121 -1.37 -5.53 -4.83
N ARG A 122 -0.46 -5.27 -3.91
CA ARG A 122 0.37 -4.05 -3.89
C ARG A 122 1.67 -4.30 -3.15
N TYR A 123 2.71 -3.58 -3.57
CA TYR A 123 3.88 -3.32 -2.72
C TYR A 123 3.79 -1.89 -2.15
N GLY A 124 3.95 -1.74 -0.84
CA GLY A 124 4.03 -0.46 -0.15
C GLY A 124 2.81 -0.13 0.73
N PRO A 125 2.83 1.05 1.39
CA PRO A 125 1.85 1.39 2.42
C PRO A 125 0.41 1.50 1.89
N SER A 126 -0.55 1.28 2.78
CA SER A 126 -2.01 1.28 2.52
C SER A 126 -2.59 2.66 2.19
N ASN A 127 -1.84 3.74 2.42
CA ASN A 127 -2.21 5.10 2.00
C ASN A 127 -2.06 5.36 0.49
N GLY A 128 -1.59 4.36 -0.28
CA GLY A 128 -1.53 4.44 -1.74
C GLY A 128 -2.81 3.93 -2.43
N THR A 129 -2.91 4.21 -3.73
CA THR A 129 -4.09 3.86 -4.56
C THR A 129 -3.78 2.91 -5.71
N TYR A 130 -2.50 2.66 -6.03
CA TYR A 130 -2.11 1.79 -7.14
C TYR A 130 -1.94 0.35 -6.65
N THR A 131 -2.62 -0.57 -7.32
CA THR A 131 -2.58 -2.02 -7.10
C THR A 131 -2.42 -2.75 -8.44
N SER A 132 -2.29 -4.06 -8.42
CA SER A 132 -2.37 -4.91 -9.62
C SER A 132 -3.35 -6.05 -9.40
N PRO A 133 -4.03 -6.56 -10.45
CA PRO A 133 -4.89 -7.72 -10.30
C PRO A 133 -4.07 -9.00 -10.07
N VAL A 134 -4.61 -9.90 -9.25
CA VAL A 134 -4.09 -11.27 -9.04
C VAL A 134 -4.99 -12.22 -9.82
N VAL A 135 -4.62 -12.51 -11.06
CA VAL A 135 -5.46 -13.28 -12.00
C VAL A 135 -5.20 -14.77 -11.80
N ASN A 136 -6.24 -15.56 -11.52
CA ASN A 136 -6.13 -17.01 -11.25
C ASN A 136 -5.10 -17.34 -10.15
N GLY A 137 -5.05 -16.51 -9.10
CA GLY A 137 -4.10 -16.68 -8.00
C GLY A 137 -2.64 -16.33 -8.35
N LYS A 138 -2.38 -15.76 -9.53
CA LYS A 138 -1.03 -15.40 -9.99
C LYS A 138 -0.86 -13.89 -10.01
N PRO A 139 -0.05 -13.32 -9.10
CA PRO A 139 0.29 -11.91 -9.15
C PRO A 139 1.30 -11.62 -10.26
N TYR A 140 1.36 -10.37 -10.72
CA TYR A 140 2.49 -9.91 -11.52
C TYR A 140 3.78 -9.95 -10.70
N SER A 141 4.89 -10.28 -11.35
CA SER A 141 6.21 -10.23 -10.73
C SER A 141 6.59 -8.81 -10.32
N TYR A 142 7.55 -8.65 -9.41
CA TYR A 142 8.00 -7.31 -9.01
C TYR A 142 8.55 -6.50 -10.18
N GLY A 143 9.29 -7.14 -11.09
CA GLY A 143 9.87 -6.50 -12.27
C GLY A 143 8.83 -5.94 -13.26
N GLU A 144 7.60 -6.46 -13.24
CA GLU A 144 6.50 -5.99 -14.09
C GLU A 144 5.77 -4.75 -13.52
N ARG A 145 6.18 -4.26 -12.34
CA ARG A 145 5.48 -3.17 -11.64
C ARG A 145 6.08 -1.79 -11.85
N ALA A 146 7.23 -1.70 -12.52
CA ALA A 146 7.97 -0.46 -12.73
C ALA A 146 8.09 0.37 -11.44
N LEU A 147 8.56 -0.26 -10.36
CA LEU A 147 8.73 0.39 -9.06
C LEU A 147 10.17 0.92 -8.88
N PRO A 148 10.35 2.07 -8.22
CA PRO A 148 11.67 2.64 -7.97
C PRO A 148 12.41 1.99 -6.79
N TYR A 149 11.76 1.08 -6.07
CA TYR A 149 12.28 0.52 -4.83
C TYR A 149 12.95 -0.85 -5.05
N LEU A 150 13.64 -1.33 -4.02
CA LEU A 150 14.01 -2.74 -3.92
C LEU A 150 12.76 -3.60 -3.68
N GLU A 151 12.80 -4.84 -4.15
CA GLU A 151 11.75 -5.82 -3.82
C GLU A 151 11.84 -6.18 -2.35
N ASP A 152 10.80 -5.83 -1.60
CA ASP A 152 10.64 -6.18 -0.20
C ASP A 152 9.32 -6.92 -0.01
N VAL A 153 9.41 -8.23 0.22
CA VAL A 153 8.24 -9.08 0.46
C VAL A 153 7.48 -8.70 1.73
N SER A 154 8.10 -8.00 2.70
CA SER A 154 7.41 -7.48 3.88
C SER A 154 6.43 -6.35 3.54
N LYS A 155 6.58 -5.74 2.35
CA LYS A 155 5.71 -4.68 1.83
C LYS A 155 4.66 -5.21 0.87
N TYR A 156 4.63 -6.52 0.63
CA TYR A 156 3.66 -7.14 -0.25
C TYR A 156 2.36 -7.43 0.49
N HIS A 157 1.25 -6.96 -0.07
CA HIS A 157 -0.08 -7.14 0.48
C HIS A 157 -1.04 -7.65 -0.59
N GLN A 158 -2.00 -8.50 -0.20
CA GLN A 158 -3.13 -8.88 -1.06
C GLN A 158 -4.44 -8.53 -0.40
N TYR A 159 -5.41 -8.12 -1.22
CA TYR A 159 -6.73 -7.70 -0.80
C TYR A 159 -7.79 -8.40 -1.63
N GLU A 160 -8.83 -8.90 -0.96
CA GLU A 160 -10.05 -9.36 -1.60
C GLU A 160 -11.06 -8.20 -1.65
N VAL A 161 -11.74 -8.07 -2.79
CA VAL A 161 -12.87 -7.16 -2.96
C VAL A 161 -14.09 -7.78 -2.29
N VAL A 162 -14.56 -7.18 -1.20
CA VAL A 162 -15.68 -7.70 -0.38
C VAL A 162 -16.93 -6.82 -0.46
N GLY A 163 -16.82 -5.62 -1.03
CA GLY A 163 -17.94 -4.70 -1.22
C GLY A 163 -18.13 -4.26 -2.68
N ASP A 164 -19.28 -3.67 -2.95
CA ASP A 164 -19.69 -3.27 -4.30
C ASP A 164 -19.10 -1.91 -4.71
N PHE A 165 -18.06 -1.94 -5.54
CA PHE A 165 -17.41 -0.75 -6.11
C PHE A 165 -18.31 0.04 -7.08
N SER A 166 -19.43 -0.51 -7.54
CA SER A 166 -20.41 0.27 -8.29
C SER A 166 -21.20 1.24 -7.39
N ASN A 167 -21.24 0.97 -6.08
CA ASN A 167 -22.03 1.68 -5.09
C ASN A 167 -21.21 2.19 -3.87
N ILE A 168 -19.97 2.63 -4.10
CA ILE A 168 -19.06 3.16 -3.06
C ILE A 168 -19.73 4.23 -2.19
N LYS A 169 -20.58 5.09 -2.78
CA LYS A 169 -21.26 6.16 -2.05
C LYS A 169 -22.08 5.62 -0.88
N THR A 170 -22.81 4.52 -1.05
CA THR A 170 -23.60 3.93 0.05
C THR A 170 -22.71 3.48 1.21
N TYR A 171 -21.51 2.96 0.94
CA TYR A 171 -20.55 2.59 2.00
C TYR A 171 -20.04 3.82 2.75
N ILE A 172 -19.79 4.93 2.05
CA ILE A 172 -19.39 6.20 2.66
C ILE A 172 -20.52 6.80 3.48
N ASP A 173 -21.74 6.83 2.95
CA ASP A 173 -22.93 7.37 3.61
C ASP A 173 -23.19 6.62 4.93
N ASN A 174 -23.06 5.29 4.91
CA ASN A 174 -23.28 4.39 6.05
C ASN A 174 -22.04 4.21 6.95
N CYS A 175 -20.93 4.89 6.66
CA CYS A 175 -19.73 4.81 7.50
C CYS A 175 -20.02 5.39 8.88
N SER A 176 -19.96 4.54 9.91
CA SER A 176 -20.20 4.93 11.31
C SER A 176 -18.97 5.55 11.99
N ASP A 177 -17.79 5.45 11.39
CA ASP A 177 -16.57 6.05 11.89
C ASP A 177 -16.48 7.51 11.38
N PRO A 178 -16.67 8.51 12.26
CA PRO A 178 -16.65 9.92 11.84
C PRO A 178 -15.27 10.38 11.39
N THR A 179 -14.19 9.79 11.91
CA THR A 179 -12.81 10.14 11.54
C THR A 179 -12.53 9.67 10.12
N LEU A 180 -12.84 8.40 9.83
CA LEU A 180 -12.69 7.85 8.48
C LEU A 180 -13.55 8.60 7.48
N LYS A 181 -14.82 8.88 7.83
CA LYS A 181 -15.73 9.64 6.96
C LYS A 181 -15.15 11.01 6.62
N ALA A 182 -14.64 11.76 7.61
CA ALA A 182 -14.01 13.06 7.37
C ALA A 182 -12.75 12.96 6.49
N GLN A 183 -11.92 11.93 6.67
CA GLN A 183 -10.75 11.69 5.82
C GLN A 183 -11.14 11.39 4.37
N VAL A 184 -12.17 10.58 4.16
CA VAL A 184 -12.71 10.27 2.83
C VAL A 184 -13.29 11.53 2.18
N ASP A 185 -14.10 12.30 2.89
CA ASP A 185 -14.69 13.55 2.39
C ASP A 185 -13.60 14.56 2.01
N ALA A 186 -12.54 14.70 2.82
CA ALA A 186 -11.40 15.54 2.51
C ALA A 186 -10.65 15.08 1.26
N ALA A 187 -10.46 13.76 1.07
CA ALA A 187 -9.86 13.22 -0.14
C ALA A 187 -10.72 13.49 -1.38
N ILE A 188 -12.04 13.33 -1.27
CA ILE A 188 -12.98 13.61 -2.36
C ILE A 188 -12.96 15.09 -2.72
N GLN A 189 -12.95 15.98 -1.72
CA GLN A 189 -12.83 17.41 -1.94
C GLN A 189 -11.54 17.76 -2.67
N LYS A 190 -10.40 17.21 -2.21
CA LYS A 190 -9.07 17.51 -2.76
C LYS A 190 -8.89 17.01 -4.19
N TYR A 191 -9.27 15.77 -4.48
CA TYR A 191 -8.94 15.11 -5.75
C TYR A 191 -10.09 15.13 -6.77
N TYR A 192 -11.33 15.29 -6.31
CA TYR A 192 -12.52 15.23 -7.16
C TYR A 192 -13.43 16.46 -7.05
N CYS A 193 -13.01 17.51 -6.32
CA CYS A 193 -13.78 18.73 -6.08
C CYS A 193 -15.17 18.45 -5.46
N GLY A 194 -15.24 17.46 -4.58
CA GLY A 194 -16.50 17.09 -3.90
C GLY A 194 -17.42 16.20 -4.74
N ASP A 195 -17.02 15.82 -5.96
CA ASP A 195 -17.85 15.03 -6.87
C ASP A 195 -17.67 13.52 -6.65
N TYR A 196 -18.59 12.94 -5.89
CA TYR A 196 -18.65 11.51 -5.61
C TYR A 196 -18.83 10.64 -6.86
N SER A 197 -19.40 11.18 -7.96
CA SER A 197 -19.61 10.40 -9.19
C SER A 197 -18.30 10.02 -9.88
N LYS A 198 -17.21 10.71 -9.55
CA LYS A 198 -15.85 10.47 -10.06
C LYS A 198 -15.11 9.37 -9.32
N LEU A 199 -15.68 8.78 -8.27
CA LEU A 199 -15.10 7.64 -7.55
C LEU A 199 -15.18 6.36 -8.39
N LYS A 200 -14.29 6.28 -9.39
CA LYS A 200 -14.16 5.17 -10.32
C LYS A 200 -12.70 4.76 -10.39
N ALA A 201 -12.45 3.46 -10.28
CA ALA A 201 -11.12 2.92 -10.53
C ALA A 201 -10.75 3.07 -12.01
N GLN A 202 -9.45 3.03 -12.28
CA GLN A 202 -8.91 3.00 -13.64
C GLN A 202 -7.99 1.79 -13.78
N ILE A 203 -8.01 1.12 -14.92
CA ILE A 203 -7.15 -0.04 -15.21
C ILE A 203 -6.38 0.21 -16.51
N GLY A 204 -5.15 -0.28 -16.60
CA GLY A 204 -4.35 -0.18 -17.81
C GLY A 204 -2.97 -0.81 -17.65
N GLU A 205 -2.25 -0.90 -18.76
CA GLU A 205 -0.88 -1.42 -18.78
C GLU A 205 0.10 -0.44 -18.13
N ILE A 206 1.05 -1.00 -17.39
CA ILE A 206 2.13 -0.27 -16.73
C ILE A 206 3.18 0.11 -17.80
N ALA A 207 3.50 1.39 -17.88
CA ALA A 207 4.56 1.89 -18.74
C ALA A 207 5.94 1.41 -18.27
N PRO A 208 6.88 1.16 -19.20
CA PRO A 208 8.29 0.99 -18.86
C PRO A 208 8.83 2.20 -18.08
N GLY A 209 9.68 1.95 -17.09
CA GLY A 209 10.26 2.99 -16.25
C GLY A 209 11.06 2.41 -15.10
N PHE A 210 11.96 3.20 -14.52
CA PHE A 210 12.90 2.74 -13.50
C PHE A 210 13.64 1.46 -13.91
N GLY A 211 14.03 1.31 -15.17
CA GLY A 211 14.71 0.10 -15.67
C GLY A 211 13.81 -1.13 -15.95
N THR A 212 12.49 -1.05 -15.73
CA THR A 212 11.54 -2.06 -16.20
C THR A 212 11.27 -1.88 -17.70
N ILE A 213 11.36 -2.96 -18.48
CA ILE A 213 11.16 -2.96 -19.95
C ILE A 213 9.72 -3.34 -20.34
N LYS A 214 9.07 -4.21 -19.56
CA LYS A 214 7.69 -4.65 -19.79
C LYS A 214 6.91 -4.61 -18.49
N GLY A 215 5.76 -3.93 -18.53
CA GLY A 215 4.86 -3.82 -17.40
C GLY A 215 3.77 -4.88 -17.39
N GLY A 216 3.20 -5.10 -16.22
CA GLY A 216 1.95 -5.81 -16.02
C GLY A 216 0.75 -4.87 -16.17
N THR A 217 -0.34 -5.20 -15.50
CA THR A 217 -1.53 -4.35 -15.41
C THR A 217 -1.57 -3.70 -14.04
N GLN A 218 -1.94 -2.43 -13.97
CA GLN A 218 -2.24 -1.75 -12.71
C GLN A 218 -3.69 -1.28 -12.68
N ILE A 219 -4.21 -1.20 -11.46
CA ILE A 219 -5.49 -0.59 -11.12
C ILE A 219 -5.20 0.59 -10.20
N GLN A 220 -5.62 1.79 -10.59
CA GLN A 220 -5.68 2.94 -9.70
C GLN A 220 -7.06 2.98 -9.05
N LEU A 221 -7.10 2.74 -7.74
CA LEU A 221 -8.29 2.82 -6.92
C LEU A 221 -8.75 4.29 -6.73
N PRO A 222 -10.05 4.54 -6.54
CA PRO A 222 -10.56 5.91 -6.38
C PRO A 222 -10.25 6.53 -5.02
N LEU A 223 -9.96 5.70 -4.02
CA LEU A 223 -9.55 6.06 -2.66
C LEU A 223 -8.37 5.18 -2.26
N THR A 224 -7.68 5.54 -1.17
CA THR A 224 -6.56 4.75 -0.65
C THR A 224 -7.03 3.36 -0.20
N VAL A 225 -6.12 2.38 -0.19
CA VAL A 225 -6.44 1.03 0.27
C VAL A 225 -6.94 1.07 1.72
N GLU A 226 -6.27 1.81 2.60
CA GLU A 226 -6.67 2.00 4.01
C GLU A 226 -8.12 2.49 4.14
N GLN A 227 -8.50 3.51 3.35
CA GLN A 227 -9.87 4.02 3.35
C GLN A 227 -10.87 2.98 2.85
N LEU A 228 -10.53 2.23 1.80
CA LEU A 228 -11.41 1.21 1.22
C LEU A 228 -11.58 0.00 2.15
N GLU A 229 -10.56 -0.37 2.91
CA GLU A 229 -10.67 -1.37 3.98
C GLU A 229 -11.55 -0.88 5.13
N GLY A 230 -11.33 0.36 5.59
CA GLY A 230 -12.18 0.98 6.62
C GLY A 230 -13.65 1.09 6.20
N LEU A 231 -13.90 1.32 4.91
CA LEU A 231 -15.24 1.32 4.30
C LEU A 231 -15.79 -0.08 4.03
N LYS A 232 -15.03 -1.15 4.31
CA LYS A 232 -15.42 -2.56 4.07
C LYS A 232 -15.68 -2.88 2.60
N LEU A 233 -14.95 -2.21 1.70
CA LEU A 233 -14.91 -2.51 0.27
C LEU A 233 -13.78 -3.47 -0.07
N LEU A 234 -12.68 -3.38 0.68
CA LEU A 234 -11.54 -4.29 0.61
C LEU A 234 -11.33 -4.99 1.95
N LYS A 235 -10.67 -6.14 1.90
CA LYS A 235 -10.19 -6.87 3.07
C LYS A 235 -8.80 -7.41 2.77
N GLN A 236 -7.80 -7.06 3.56
CA GLN A 236 -6.48 -7.68 3.46
C GLN A 236 -6.57 -9.18 3.77
N ILE A 237 -5.96 -9.99 2.90
CA ILE A 237 -5.89 -11.46 3.01
C ILE A 237 -4.44 -11.96 3.09
N LYS A 238 -3.46 -11.10 2.79
CA LYS A 238 -2.03 -11.38 2.94
C LYS A 238 -1.27 -10.10 3.24
#